data_AF-A0A7Z9S091-F1
#
_entry.id   AF-A0A7Z9S091-F1
#
_cell.length_a   1.000
_cell.length_b   1.000
_cell.length_c   1.000
_cell.angle_alpha   90.00
_cell.angle_beta   90.00
_cell.angle_gamma   90.00
#
_symmetry.space_group_name_H-M   'P 1'
#
loop_
_entity.id
_entity.type
_entity.pdbx_description
1 polymer ?
#
loop_
_entity_poly.entity_id
_entity_poly.type
_entity_poly.pdbx_seq_one_letter_code
_entity_poly.pdbx_strand_id
1 'polypeptide(L)'
;MMLSAPSPWRLAIIFLSLFLFMGCAGPPLGIENREVRLSIARLGSADGDPEGFASLRSAFRLRNPGHDVSFQRNTRALVSYSKTRAAFVQTGEARAEISGGALHRSSNLTVGDIVILRPGEGLLTDAPLSFVVFEVPDNPPRELPSYVRPDWDLSITDTPGGCAEEEGAYRRILLTWKPEVGPYIWHGINAHRVRISDSFTHYHPLVGGFDEFYLVQMVQPGGS
;
A
#
# COMPACT_ATOMS: atom_id res chain seq x y z
N MET A 1 -58.31 -45.54 -55.59
CA MET A 1 -58.30 -44.57 -56.70
C MET A 1 -57.08 -43.69 -56.51
N MET A 2 -56.02 -43.92 -57.29
CA MET A 2 -54.80 -43.09 -57.30
C MET A 2 -55.14 -41.66 -57.74
N LEU A 3 -54.44 -40.65 -57.20
CA LEU A 3 -54.09 -39.35 -57.80
C LEU A 3 -53.17 -38.65 -56.77
N SER A 4 -51.84 -38.75 -56.95
CA SER A 4 -50.95 -37.75 -57.59
C SER A 4 -50.46 -36.66 -56.63
N ALA A 5 -49.18 -36.71 -56.29
CA ALA A 5 -48.45 -35.67 -55.55
C ALA A 5 -48.04 -34.50 -56.47
N PRO A 6 -48.00 -33.25 -55.97
CA PRO A 6 -47.28 -32.16 -56.64
C PRO A 6 -46.04 -31.67 -55.86
N SER A 7 -44.88 -31.89 -56.50
CA SER A 7 -43.72 -31.00 -56.74
C SER A 7 -43.30 -29.91 -55.71
N PRO A 8 -42.02 -29.90 -55.25
CA PRO A 8 -41.50 -28.97 -54.26
C PRO A 8 -40.71 -27.78 -54.87
N TRP A 9 -41.33 -26.88 -55.64
CA TRP A 9 -40.58 -25.77 -56.27
C TRP A 9 -41.39 -24.47 -56.40
N ARG A 10 -42.05 -23.99 -55.33
CA ARG A 10 -42.61 -22.63 -55.28
C ARG A 10 -42.75 -22.13 -53.84
N LEU A 11 -41.72 -21.50 -53.30
CA LEU A 11 -41.82 -20.51 -52.21
C LEU A 11 -40.45 -19.81 -52.05
N ALA A 12 -39.98 -19.27 -53.17
CA ALA A 12 -39.03 -18.17 -53.15
C ALA A 12 -39.88 -16.88 -53.19
N ILE A 13 -39.52 -15.93 -52.34
CA ILE A 13 -39.99 -14.53 -52.33
C ILE A 13 -41.40 -14.38 -51.75
N ILE A 14 -41.46 -14.06 -50.45
CA ILE A 14 -42.38 -13.06 -49.86
C ILE A 14 -41.87 -12.78 -48.43
N PHE A 15 -41.69 -11.49 -48.12
CA PHE A 15 -41.30 -10.87 -46.84
C PHE A 15 -39.82 -10.79 -46.46
N LEU A 16 -39.07 -10.11 -47.33
CA LEU A 16 -38.01 -9.18 -46.96
C LEU A 16 -38.63 -7.95 -46.24
N SER A 17 -38.79 -8.00 -44.92
CA SER A 17 -38.95 -6.81 -44.07
C SER A 17 -38.96 -7.19 -42.58
N LEU A 18 -37.78 -7.49 -42.01
CA LEU A 18 -37.56 -7.40 -40.57
C LEU A 18 -36.08 -7.08 -40.32
N PHE A 19 -35.69 -5.85 -40.63
CA PHE A 19 -34.45 -5.25 -40.14
C PHE A 19 -34.80 -4.22 -39.07
N LEU A 20 -33.98 -4.18 -38.02
CA LEU A 20 -33.97 -3.25 -36.89
C LEU A 20 -35.01 -3.45 -35.80
N PHE A 21 -34.62 -4.17 -34.74
CA PHE A 21 -34.43 -3.64 -33.37
C PHE A 21 -34.16 -4.82 -32.42
N MET A 22 -33.07 -5.55 -32.63
CA MET A 22 -32.44 -6.26 -31.52
C MET A 22 -31.38 -5.32 -30.98
N GLY A 23 -31.81 -4.51 -30.01
CA GLY A 23 -30.90 -3.67 -29.24
C GLY A 23 -29.80 -4.54 -28.64
N CYS A 24 -28.58 -4.02 -28.71
CA CYS A 24 -27.46 -4.47 -27.90
C CYS A 24 -27.84 -4.26 -26.43
N ALA A 25 -28.60 -5.18 -25.85
CA ALA A 25 -28.57 -5.39 -24.41
C ALA A 25 -27.20 -6.03 -24.14
N GLY A 26 -26.19 -5.18 -23.95
CA GLY A 26 -24.97 -5.60 -23.29
C GLY A 26 -25.33 -6.32 -22.00
N PRO A 27 -24.46 -7.23 -21.50
CA PRO A 27 -24.71 -7.85 -20.21
C PRO A 27 -25.04 -6.73 -19.21
N PRO A 28 -26.02 -6.91 -18.32
CA PRO A 28 -26.29 -5.91 -17.30
C PRO A 28 -24.94 -5.60 -16.68
N LEU A 29 -24.51 -4.33 -16.79
CA LEU A 29 -23.42 -3.81 -15.99
C LEU A 29 -23.85 -4.15 -14.57
N GLY A 30 -23.27 -5.24 -14.05
CA GLY A 30 -23.47 -5.64 -12.67
C GLY A 30 -23.25 -4.36 -11.89
N ILE A 31 -24.20 -4.07 -11.01
CA ILE A 31 -23.98 -3.09 -9.96
C ILE A 31 -22.73 -3.61 -9.25
N GLU A 32 -21.55 -3.10 -9.64
CA GLU A 32 -20.31 -3.40 -8.98
C GLU A 32 -20.58 -3.00 -7.54
N ASN A 33 -20.51 -3.99 -6.66
CA ASN A 33 -20.79 -3.80 -5.26
C ASN A 33 -19.75 -2.80 -4.76
N ARG A 34 -20.13 -1.52 -4.71
CA ARG A 34 -19.30 -0.35 -4.33
C ARG A 34 -19.05 -0.35 -2.82
N GLU A 35 -18.78 -1.51 -2.24
CA GLU A 35 -18.30 -1.57 -0.87
C GLU A 35 -16.91 -0.95 -0.85
N VAL A 36 -16.82 0.23 -0.23
CA VAL A 36 -15.55 0.82 0.19
C VAL A 36 -14.86 -0.20 1.08
N ARG A 37 -13.82 -0.86 0.55
CA ARG A 37 -13.07 -1.88 1.30
C ARG A 37 -12.01 -1.22 2.17
N LEU A 38 -12.46 -0.51 3.19
CA LEU A 38 -11.61 0.01 4.25
C LEU A 38 -11.32 -1.11 5.26
N SER A 39 -10.04 -1.36 5.54
CA SER A 39 -9.61 -2.25 6.63
C SER A 39 -8.84 -1.42 7.65
N ILE A 40 -9.26 -1.48 8.91
CA ILE A 40 -8.64 -0.73 10.01
C ILE A 40 -8.11 -1.75 11.02
N ALA A 41 -6.88 -1.51 11.52
CA ALA A 41 -6.29 -2.29 12.60
C ALA A 41 -5.76 -1.34 13.68
N ARG A 42 -6.27 -1.46 14.92
CA ARG A 42 -5.87 -0.59 16.05
C ARG A 42 -4.65 -1.13 16.80
N LEU A 43 -3.47 -0.94 16.21
CA LEU A 43 -2.20 -1.50 16.74
C LEU A 43 -1.79 -0.95 18.11
N GLY A 44 -2.23 0.27 18.47
CA GLY A 44 -1.89 0.95 19.73
C GLY A 44 -2.76 0.57 20.93
N SER A 45 -3.85 -0.17 20.74
CA SER A 45 -4.72 -0.62 21.83
C SER A 45 -4.00 -1.59 22.78
N ALA A 46 -4.47 -1.75 24.03
CA ALA A 46 -3.80 -2.58 25.04
C ALA A 46 -3.45 -3.99 24.53
N ASP A 47 -4.43 -4.65 23.90
CA ASP A 47 -4.28 -5.98 23.29
C ASP A 47 -3.98 -5.93 21.78
N GLY A 48 -3.78 -4.72 21.24
CA GLY A 48 -3.72 -4.47 19.80
C GLY A 48 -5.06 -4.77 19.10
N ASP A 49 -4.96 -5.24 17.86
CA ASP A 49 -6.11 -5.64 17.03
C ASP A 49 -5.71 -6.80 16.12
N PRO A 50 -5.56 -8.02 16.66
CA PRO A 50 -5.02 -9.16 15.92
C PRO A 50 -5.91 -9.59 14.76
N GLU A 51 -7.24 -9.54 14.92
CA GLU A 51 -8.19 -9.90 13.86
C GLU A 51 -8.26 -8.84 12.76
N GLY A 52 -8.33 -7.56 13.13
CA GLY A 52 -8.27 -6.46 12.18
C GLY A 52 -6.96 -6.45 11.41
N PHE A 53 -5.83 -6.67 12.10
CA PHE A 53 -4.52 -6.76 11.45
C PHE A 53 -4.39 -7.99 10.55
N ALA A 54 -4.88 -9.16 10.96
CA ALA A 54 -4.86 -10.36 10.14
C ALA A 54 -5.69 -10.18 8.85
N SER A 55 -6.87 -9.57 8.97
CA SER A 55 -7.74 -9.26 7.83
C SER A 55 -7.07 -8.27 6.87
N LEU A 56 -6.49 -7.21 7.41
CA LEU A 56 -5.73 -6.21 6.66
C LEU A 56 -4.51 -6.83 5.95
N ARG A 57 -3.72 -7.66 6.65
CA ARG A 57 -2.55 -8.34 6.09
C ARG A 57 -2.96 -9.29 4.96
N SER A 58 -4.05 -10.03 5.15
CA SER A 58 -4.60 -10.94 4.14
C SER A 58 -4.99 -10.19 2.87
N ALA A 59 -5.75 -9.10 3.02
CA ALA A 59 -6.14 -8.24 1.89
C ALA A 59 -4.93 -7.62 1.19
N PHE A 60 -3.95 -7.14 1.96
CA PHE A 60 -2.71 -6.57 1.43
C PHE A 60 -1.93 -7.57 0.59
N ARG A 61 -1.70 -8.79 1.10
CA ARG A 61 -0.97 -9.85 0.37
C ARG A 61 -1.70 -10.30 -0.89
N LEU A 62 -3.03 -10.37 -0.86
CA LEU A 62 -3.84 -10.76 -2.01
C LEU A 62 -3.69 -9.76 -3.16
N ARG A 63 -3.64 -8.46 -2.85
CA ARG A 63 -3.56 -7.38 -3.84
C ARG A 63 -2.13 -7.01 -4.25
N ASN A 64 -1.15 -7.35 -3.43
CA ASN A 64 0.27 -7.01 -3.64
C ASN A 64 1.13 -8.29 -3.62
N PRO A 65 1.11 -9.09 -4.70
CA PRO A 65 1.87 -10.34 -4.76
C PRO A 65 3.36 -10.13 -4.49
N GLY A 66 3.91 -10.91 -3.56
CA GLY A 66 5.33 -10.82 -3.17
C GLY A 66 5.59 -9.96 -1.95
N HIS A 67 4.67 -9.05 -1.61
CA HIS A 67 4.71 -8.24 -0.39
C HIS A 67 4.07 -8.95 0.80
N ASP A 68 4.42 -8.48 2.00
CA ASP A 68 3.75 -8.84 3.25
C ASP A 68 3.87 -7.68 4.26
N VAL A 69 3.07 -7.69 5.32
CA VAL A 69 3.15 -6.74 6.42
C VAL A 69 3.03 -7.46 7.76
N SER A 70 3.86 -7.07 8.72
CA SER A 70 3.82 -7.57 10.09
C SER A 70 3.91 -6.44 11.11
N PHE A 71 3.38 -6.67 12.31
CA PHE A 71 3.52 -5.77 13.44
C PHE A 71 4.36 -6.45 14.51
N GLN A 72 5.48 -5.83 14.87
CA GLN A 72 6.40 -6.32 15.90
C GLN A 72 6.28 -5.38 17.09
N ARG A 73 5.66 -5.83 18.18
CA ARG A 73 5.43 -5.00 19.38
C ARG A 73 6.56 -5.21 20.40
N ASN A 74 7.06 -4.11 20.96
CA ASN A 74 8.00 -4.11 22.09
C ASN A 74 9.18 -5.07 21.92
N THR A 75 9.76 -5.12 20.73
CA THR A 75 10.88 -6.00 20.41
C THR A 75 12.20 -5.25 20.50
N ARG A 76 13.27 -5.97 20.84
CA ARG A 76 14.66 -5.49 20.76
C ARG A 76 15.40 -5.98 19.52
N ALA A 77 14.73 -6.78 18.70
CA ALA A 77 15.36 -7.41 17.56
C ALA A 77 14.39 -7.60 16.40
N LEU A 78 14.89 -7.36 15.20
CA LEU A 78 14.34 -7.89 13.97
C LEU A 78 15.35 -8.89 13.42
N VAL A 79 15.04 -10.18 13.54
CA VAL A 79 15.92 -11.27 13.06
C VAL A 79 16.20 -11.13 11.57
N SER A 80 17.34 -11.60 11.09
CA SER A 80 17.66 -11.59 9.66
C SER A 80 16.59 -12.33 8.84
N TYR A 81 16.41 -11.90 7.60
CA TYR A 81 15.36 -12.43 6.74
C TYR A 81 15.79 -12.50 5.28
N SER A 82 15.14 -13.36 4.48
CA SER A 82 15.54 -13.60 3.08
C SER A 82 15.07 -12.53 2.10
N LYS A 83 14.17 -11.63 2.52
CA LYS A 83 13.66 -10.51 1.72
C LYS A 83 14.05 -9.16 2.30
N THR A 84 14.00 -8.13 1.47
CA THR A 84 14.08 -6.74 1.94
C THR A 84 12.90 -6.43 2.86
N ARG A 85 13.17 -5.69 3.94
CA ARG A 85 12.17 -5.18 4.86
C ARG A 85 12.31 -3.68 5.07
N ALA A 86 11.19 -2.97 5.00
CA ALA A 86 11.07 -1.59 5.46
C ALA A 86 10.35 -1.58 6.82
N ALA A 87 11.09 -1.28 7.88
CA ALA A 87 10.57 -1.27 9.25
C ALA A 87 10.34 0.17 9.71
N PHE A 88 9.07 0.52 9.93
CA PHE A 88 8.62 1.84 10.38
C PHE A 88 8.49 1.85 11.90
N VAL A 89 9.25 2.68 12.59
CA VAL A 89 9.19 2.82 14.05
C VAL A 89 7.86 3.46 14.46
N GLN A 90 7.06 2.75 15.25
CA GLN A 90 5.75 3.20 15.75
C GLN A 90 5.79 3.71 17.18
N THR A 91 6.63 3.11 18.04
CA THR A 91 6.73 3.50 19.45
C THR A 91 8.15 3.31 19.97
N GLY A 92 8.53 4.15 20.94
CA GLY A 92 9.80 4.05 21.65
C GLY A 92 10.94 4.84 21.00
N GLU A 93 12.09 4.80 21.66
CA GLU A 93 13.36 5.35 21.22
C GLU A 93 14.48 4.40 21.66
N ALA A 94 15.45 4.15 20.77
CA ALA A 94 16.55 3.23 21.06
C ALA A 94 17.76 3.52 20.16
N ARG A 95 18.96 3.18 20.64
CA ARG A 95 20.09 2.98 19.74
C ARG A 95 19.94 1.63 19.05
N ALA A 96 20.14 1.63 17.74
CA ALA A 96 19.96 0.47 16.89
C ALA A 96 21.21 0.16 16.08
N GLU A 97 21.45 -1.12 15.82
CA GLU A 97 22.58 -1.64 15.05
C GLU A 97 22.09 -2.66 14.02
N ILE A 98 22.50 -2.49 12.76
CA ILE A 98 22.20 -3.46 11.70
C ILE A 98 23.29 -4.53 11.67
N SER A 99 22.86 -5.79 11.71
CA SER A 99 23.71 -6.98 11.60
C SER A 99 23.51 -7.67 10.25
N GLY A 100 24.45 -8.55 9.85
CA GLY A 100 24.30 -9.40 8.66
C GLY A 100 24.70 -8.78 7.31
N GLY A 101 25.25 -7.56 7.31
CA GLY A 101 25.78 -6.89 6.12
C GLY A 101 27.31 -6.77 6.10
N ALA A 102 27.86 -6.23 5.00
CA ALA A 102 29.31 -6.05 4.82
C ALA A 102 29.92 -4.94 5.72
N LEU A 103 29.08 -4.05 6.25
CA LEU A 103 29.49 -2.94 7.11
C LEU A 103 28.57 -2.87 8.33
N HIS A 104 29.17 -2.75 9.51
CA HIS A 104 28.43 -2.45 10.73
C HIS A 104 27.93 -1.00 10.68
N ARG A 105 26.65 -0.80 10.99
CA ARG A 105 26.00 0.52 10.96
C ARG A 105 25.12 0.66 12.18
N SER A 106 25.21 1.81 12.85
CA SER A 106 24.44 2.14 14.04
C SER A 106 23.77 3.50 13.92
N SER A 107 22.58 3.67 14.49
CA SER A 107 21.85 4.94 14.55
C SER A 107 20.93 4.98 15.77
N ASN A 108 20.63 6.17 16.28
CA ASN A 108 19.49 6.36 17.17
C ASN A 108 18.21 6.34 16.32
N LEU A 109 17.17 5.67 16.82
CA LEU A 109 15.86 5.56 16.21
C LEU A 109 14.79 6.17 17.10
N THR A 110 13.87 6.92 16.49
CA THR A 110 12.67 7.45 17.14
C THR A 110 11.42 7.19 16.27
N VAL A 111 10.24 7.51 16.81
CA VAL A 111 8.96 7.34 16.10
C VAL A 111 8.95 8.12 14.78
N GLY A 112 8.63 7.43 13.70
CA GLY A 112 8.59 7.97 12.33
C GLY A 112 9.82 7.63 11.50
N ASP A 113 10.91 7.18 12.11
CA ASP A 113 12.07 6.67 11.38
C ASP A 113 11.76 5.37 10.63
N ILE A 114 12.45 5.16 9.51
CA ILE A 114 12.37 3.92 8.71
C ILE A 114 13.74 3.27 8.68
N VAL A 115 13.77 1.97 8.97
CA VAL A 115 14.95 1.12 8.79
C VAL A 115 14.77 0.24 7.57
N ILE A 116 15.69 0.35 6.61
CA ILE A 116 15.74 -0.50 5.42
C ILE A 116 16.73 -1.64 5.67
N LEU A 117 16.20 -2.84 5.85
CA LEU A 117 16.95 -4.08 6.06
C LEU A 117 16.96 -4.87 4.76
N ARG A 118 18.14 -5.06 4.15
CA ARG A 118 18.33 -5.87 2.95
C ARG A 118 18.29 -7.38 3.29
N PRO A 119 18.20 -8.28 2.30
CA PRO A 119 18.27 -9.71 2.54
C PRO A 119 19.51 -10.09 3.36
N GLY A 120 19.32 -10.91 4.39
CA GLY A 120 20.34 -11.30 5.35
C GLY A 120 20.56 -10.31 6.50
N GLU A 121 20.07 -9.07 6.39
CA GLU A 121 20.24 -8.06 7.42
C GLU A 121 19.19 -8.17 8.54
N GLY A 122 19.64 -7.99 9.77
CA GLY A 122 18.81 -7.89 10.97
C GLY A 122 19.03 -6.54 11.68
N LEU A 123 18.23 -6.29 12.71
CA LEU A 123 18.33 -5.11 13.58
C LEU A 123 18.39 -5.55 15.04
N LEU A 124 19.28 -4.95 15.82
CA LEU A 124 19.31 -5.06 17.28
C LEU A 124 19.18 -3.68 17.89
N THR A 125 18.45 -3.57 19.00
CA THR A 125 18.25 -2.31 19.72
C THR A 125 18.50 -2.46 21.22
N ASP A 126 19.00 -1.40 21.86
CA ASP A 126 19.31 -1.40 23.29
C ASP A 126 18.06 -1.25 24.18
N ALA A 127 16.99 -0.67 23.64
CA ALA A 127 15.66 -0.55 24.23
C ALA A 127 14.58 -1.11 23.29
N PRO A 128 13.42 -1.56 23.82
CA PRO A 128 12.34 -2.11 23.00
C PRO A 128 11.66 -1.03 22.14
N LEU A 129 11.43 -1.37 20.87
CA LEU A 129 10.68 -0.57 19.91
C LEU A 129 9.48 -1.38 19.38
N SER A 130 8.47 -0.68 18.85
CA SER A 130 7.45 -1.34 18.04
C SER A 130 7.57 -0.91 16.58
N PHE A 131 7.40 -1.85 15.67
CA PHE A 131 7.55 -1.64 14.23
C PHE A 131 6.34 -2.14 13.45
N VAL A 132 5.94 -1.41 12.42
CA VAL A 132 5.24 -2.01 11.27
C VAL A 132 6.29 -2.32 10.22
N VAL A 133 6.37 -3.57 9.79
CA VAL A 133 7.41 -4.08 8.91
C VAL A 133 6.79 -4.57 7.61
N PHE A 134 7.13 -3.91 6.51
CA PHE A 134 6.75 -4.35 5.17
C PHE A 134 7.85 -5.23 4.59
N GLU A 135 7.49 -6.42 4.15
CA GLU A 135 8.33 -7.26 3.29
C GLU A 135 8.09 -6.85 1.83
N VAL A 136 9.17 -6.63 1.10
CA VAL A 136 9.12 -6.10 -0.27
C VAL A 136 9.92 -7.03 -1.19
N PRO A 137 9.38 -7.41 -2.37
CA PRO A 137 10.04 -8.36 -3.26
C PRO A 137 11.33 -7.79 -3.89
N ASP A 138 11.36 -6.49 -4.17
CA ASP A 138 12.49 -5.85 -4.84
C ASP A 138 13.50 -5.27 -3.84
N ASN A 139 14.78 -5.44 -4.17
CA ASN A 139 15.85 -4.83 -3.40
C ASN A 139 15.91 -3.31 -3.65
N PRO A 140 16.18 -2.50 -2.61
CA PRO A 140 16.34 -1.07 -2.79
C PRO A 140 17.65 -0.78 -3.54
N PRO A 141 17.76 0.37 -4.22
CA PRO A 141 19.02 0.85 -4.77
C PRO A 141 20.13 0.87 -3.70
N ARG A 142 21.38 0.74 -4.14
CA ARG A 142 22.52 0.68 -3.21
C ARG A 142 22.72 2.00 -2.48
N GLU A 143 22.31 3.08 -3.12
CA GLU A 143 22.41 4.47 -2.68
C GLU A 143 21.37 4.79 -1.60
N LEU A 144 20.29 4.00 -1.48
CA LEU A 144 19.28 4.21 -0.45
C LEU A 144 19.88 3.92 0.94
N PRO A 145 19.87 4.90 1.87
CA PRO A 145 20.43 4.69 3.20
C PRO A 145 19.62 3.64 3.96
N SER A 146 20.30 2.88 4.83
CA SER A 146 19.62 1.92 5.69
C SER A 146 18.79 2.55 6.81
N TYR A 147 19.08 3.80 7.16
CA TYR A 147 18.31 4.59 8.11
C TYR A 147 17.79 5.82 7.37
N VAL A 148 16.47 5.89 7.17
CA VAL A 148 15.77 7.05 6.63
C VAL A 148 15.15 7.77 7.81
N ARG A 149 15.56 9.01 8.05
CA ARG A 149 15.16 9.80 9.23
C ARG A 149 14.44 11.06 8.79
N PRO A 150 13.10 10.98 8.60
CA PRO A 150 12.32 12.05 8.01
C PRO A 150 12.57 13.41 8.65
N ASP A 151 12.62 13.46 9.98
CA ASP A 151 12.68 14.73 10.72
C ASP A 151 14.09 15.35 10.75
N TRP A 152 15.13 14.55 10.49
CA TRP A 152 16.53 14.93 10.65
C TRP A 152 17.28 15.09 9.33
N ASP A 153 16.67 14.63 8.23
CA ASP A 153 17.29 14.63 6.92
C ASP A 153 16.80 15.82 6.08
N LEU A 154 17.67 16.81 5.93
CA LEU A 154 17.36 18.03 5.17
C LEU A 154 17.21 17.80 3.66
N SER A 155 17.62 16.62 3.14
CA SER A 155 17.39 16.26 1.75
C SER A 155 15.96 15.81 1.49
N ILE A 156 15.25 15.34 2.52
CA ILE A 156 13.83 15.03 2.45
C ILE A 156 13.06 16.34 2.52
N THR A 157 12.49 16.76 1.39
CA THR A 157 11.83 18.05 1.28
C THR A 157 10.39 18.01 1.80
N ASP A 158 9.95 19.17 2.30
CA ASP A 158 8.59 19.47 2.75
C ASP A 158 7.69 19.96 1.61
N THR A 159 8.11 19.85 0.34
CA THR A 159 7.34 20.40 -0.78
C THR A 159 6.01 19.64 -0.88
N PRO A 160 4.88 20.28 -0.54
CA PRO A 160 3.60 19.61 -0.60
C PRO A 160 3.28 19.26 -2.06
N GLY A 161 2.52 18.19 -2.23
CA GLY A 161 1.88 17.87 -3.50
C GLY A 161 0.53 17.23 -3.22
N GLY A 162 -0.49 17.52 -4.05
CA GLY A 162 -1.84 16.99 -3.87
C GLY A 162 -2.55 17.57 -2.65
N CYS A 163 -3.32 16.76 -1.91
CA CYS A 163 -4.16 17.16 -0.75
C CYS A 163 -3.40 17.77 0.45
N ALA A 164 -2.10 18.05 0.33
CA ALA A 164 -1.26 18.62 1.39
C ALA A 164 -0.88 20.09 1.13
N GLU A 165 -1.54 20.77 0.19
CA GLU A 165 -1.30 22.20 -0.11
C GLU A 165 -1.97 23.16 0.90
N GLU A 166 -2.75 22.64 1.86
CA GLU A 166 -3.41 23.45 2.89
C GLU A 166 -2.43 24.05 3.91
N GLU A 167 -2.74 25.25 4.41
CA GLU A 167 -1.94 25.95 5.42
C GLU A 167 -1.86 25.11 6.71
N GLY A 168 -0.66 24.62 7.04
CA GLY A 168 -0.42 23.74 8.20
C GLY A 168 -0.40 22.24 7.87
N ALA A 169 -0.72 21.84 6.64
CA ALA A 169 -0.47 20.49 6.17
C ALA A 169 1.04 20.27 6.00
N TYR A 170 1.53 19.17 6.57
CA TYR A 170 2.94 18.79 6.51
C TYR A 170 3.03 17.51 5.70
N ARG A 171 3.77 17.49 4.58
CA ARG A 171 4.05 16.27 3.82
C ARG A 171 5.55 16.13 3.59
N ARG A 172 6.17 15.10 4.18
CA ARG A 172 7.53 14.67 3.84
C ARG A 172 7.51 13.41 3.01
N ILE A 173 8.13 13.46 1.83
CA ILE A 173 8.23 12.30 0.93
C ILE A 173 9.45 11.48 1.33
N LEU A 174 9.21 10.35 1.99
CA LEU A 174 10.26 9.56 2.64
C LEU A 174 10.91 8.57 1.66
N LEU A 175 10.08 7.95 0.82
CA LEU A 175 10.45 7.00 -0.22
C LEU A 175 9.56 7.26 -1.43
N THR A 176 10.15 7.44 -2.62
CA THR A 176 9.42 7.87 -3.81
C THR A 176 9.71 7.01 -5.03
N TRP A 177 8.82 7.07 -6.01
CA TRP A 177 9.01 6.49 -7.34
C TRP A 177 9.52 7.52 -8.36
N LYS A 178 9.50 8.80 -7.96
CA LYS A 178 9.70 9.97 -8.81
C LYS A 178 10.92 10.76 -8.32
N PRO A 179 12.03 10.80 -9.08
CA PRO A 179 13.23 11.54 -8.70
C PRO A 179 12.98 13.03 -8.43
N GLU A 180 11.98 13.61 -9.11
CA GLU A 180 11.63 15.03 -9.02
C GLU A 180 10.98 15.43 -7.68
N VAL A 181 10.52 14.47 -6.87
CA VAL A 181 9.83 14.77 -5.60
C VAL A 181 10.62 14.41 -4.35
N GLY A 182 11.79 13.78 -4.48
CA GLY A 182 12.62 13.45 -3.33
C GLY A 182 13.85 12.60 -3.67
N PRO A 183 14.86 12.59 -2.78
CA PRO A 183 16.15 11.96 -3.04
C PRO A 183 16.12 10.42 -2.93
N TYR A 184 15.14 9.88 -2.20
CA TYR A 184 15.09 8.46 -1.84
C TYR A 184 14.15 7.69 -2.74
N ILE A 185 14.69 7.22 -3.86
CA ILE A 185 13.93 6.52 -4.89
C ILE A 185 13.91 5.01 -4.60
N TRP A 186 12.72 4.44 -4.48
CA TRP A 186 12.53 2.99 -4.38
C TRP A 186 11.13 2.58 -4.86
N HIS A 187 11.05 1.79 -5.93
CA HIS A 187 9.77 1.33 -6.49
C HIS A 187 9.05 0.27 -5.67
N GLY A 188 9.73 -0.35 -4.71
CA GLY A 188 9.15 -1.41 -3.88
C GLY A 188 8.13 -0.91 -2.85
N ILE A 189 8.27 0.33 -2.37
CA ILE A 189 7.29 1.00 -1.51
C ILE A 189 7.38 2.51 -1.70
N ASN A 190 6.22 3.16 -1.77
CA ASN A 190 6.11 4.61 -1.79
C ASN A 190 5.61 5.07 -0.41
N ALA A 191 6.32 5.98 0.25
CA ALA A 191 6.03 6.37 1.63
C ALA A 191 6.11 7.88 1.82
N HIS A 192 5.08 8.42 2.46
CA HIS A 192 5.00 9.83 2.84
C HIS A 192 4.62 9.92 4.32
N ARG A 193 5.21 10.87 5.04
CA ARG A 193 4.70 11.29 6.34
C ARG A 193 3.80 12.49 6.13
N VAL A 194 2.57 12.42 6.63
CA VAL A 194 1.64 13.55 6.58
C VAL A 194 1.20 13.93 7.99
N ARG A 195 1.17 15.24 8.31
CA ARG A 195 0.37 15.77 9.43
C ARG A 195 -0.88 16.36 8.79
N ILE A 196 -2.02 15.73 9.07
CA ILE A 196 -3.31 16.18 8.56
C ILE A 196 -4.15 16.57 9.77
N SER A 197 -4.62 17.82 9.77
CA SER A 197 -5.59 18.31 10.76
C SER A 197 -7.00 17.84 10.42
N ASP A 198 -7.32 17.83 9.11
CA ASP A 198 -8.60 17.45 8.55
C ASP A 198 -8.39 16.75 7.18
N SER A 199 -8.53 15.42 7.11
CA SER A 199 -8.45 14.68 5.84
C SER A 199 -9.86 14.43 5.32
N PHE A 200 -10.44 15.40 4.63
CA PHE A 200 -11.84 15.34 4.18
C PHE A 200 -12.08 14.46 2.93
N THR A 201 -11.35 13.34 2.80
CA THR A 201 -11.47 12.31 1.74
C THR A 201 -10.61 12.53 0.49
N HIS A 202 -9.84 11.50 0.13
CA HIS A 202 -9.45 11.20 -1.25
C HIS A 202 -9.60 9.71 -1.50
N TYR A 203 -9.83 9.33 -2.76
CA TYR A 203 -10.08 7.95 -3.15
C TYR A 203 -9.28 7.61 -4.41
N HIS A 204 -8.72 6.41 -4.42
CA HIS A 204 -8.14 5.83 -5.63
C HIS A 204 -9.21 5.01 -6.37
N PRO A 205 -9.27 5.06 -7.70
CA PRO A 205 -10.20 4.24 -8.46
C PRO A 205 -9.89 2.75 -8.26
N LEU A 206 -10.93 1.90 -8.22
CA LEU A 206 -10.74 0.45 -8.09
C LEU A 206 -9.91 -0.14 -9.25
N VAL A 207 -10.14 0.36 -10.47
CA VAL A 207 -9.39 -0.03 -11.67
C VAL A 207 -8.33 1.03 -11.94
N GLY A 208 -7.07 0.61 -11.97
CA GLY A 208 -5.92 1.49 -12.26
C GLY A 208 -5.47 2.38 -11.11
N GLY A 209 -6.14 2.34 -9.96
CA GLY A 209 -5.65 2.93 -8.71
C GLY A 209 -4.66 2.01 -7.99
N PHE A 210 -4.21 2.46 -6.83
CA PHE A 210 -3.26 1.73 -5.99
C PHE A 210 -3.76 1.63 -4.55
N ASP A 211 -3.31 0.61 -3.83
CA ASP A 211 -3.54 0.49 -2.40
C ASP A 211 -2.71 1.55 -1.65
N GLU A 212 -3.34 2.24 -0.70
CA GLU A 212 -2.66 3.20 0.17
C GLU A 212 -2.76 2.75 1.63
N PHE A 213 -1.63 2.80 2.34
CA PHE A 213 -1.54 2.40 3.75
C PHE A 213 -1.26 3.62 4.62
N TYR A 214 -2.12 3.87 5.61
CA TYR A 214 -1.93 4.94 6.56
C TYR A 214 -1.37 4.42 7.88
N LEU A 215 -0.17 4.88 8.23
CA LEU A 215 0.41 4.72 9.57
C LEU A 215 0.15 5.99 10.36
N VAL A 216 -0.87 5.96 11.21
CA VAL A 216 -1.30 7.12 11.99
C VAL A 216 -0.61 7.12 13.35
N GLN A 217 0.28 8.10 13.57
CA GLN A 217 1.14 8.17 14.77
C GLN A 217 0.83 9.36 15.69
N MET A 218 0.06 10.33 15.22
CA MET A 218 -0.34 11.52 15.98
C MET A 218 -1.72 11.98 15.49
N VAL A 219 -2.78 11.61 16.21
CA VAL A 219 -4.12 12.18 16.03
C VAL A 219 -4.26 13.34 17.00
N GLN A 220 -4.67 14.52 16.52
CA GLN A 220 -4.95 15.64 17.43
C GLN A 220 -6.15 15.31 18.33
N PRO A 221 -6.27 15.92 19.53
CA PRO A 221 -7.46 15.77 20.35
C PRO A 221 -8.74 16.09 19.55
N GLY A 222 -9.66 15.13 19.45
CA GLY A 222 -10.90 15.26 18.66
C GLY A 222 -10.85 14.70 17.24
N GLY A 223 -9.67 14.32 16.73
CA GLY A 223 -9.56 13.54 15.50
C GLY A 223 -9.91 12.06 15.75
N SER A 224 -10.44 11.38 14.73
CA SER A 224 -10.80 9.95 14.75
C SER A 224 -10.17 9.19 13.60
#